data_AF-A0A9X6SSA5-F1
#
_entry.id   AF-A0A9X6SSA5-F1
#
_cell.length_a   1.000
_cell.length_b   1.000
_cell.length_c   1.000
_cell.angle_alpha   90.00
_cell.angle_beta   90.00
_cell.angle_gamma   90.00
#
_symmetry.space_group_name_H-M   'P 1'
#
loop_
_entity.id
_entity.type
_entity.pdbx_description
1 polymer ?
#
loop_
_entity_poly.entity_id
_entity_poly.type
_entity_poly.pdbx_seq_one_letter_code
_entity_poly.pdbx_strand_id
1 'polypeptide(L)' 'MFIGQKVKVENSPWTDANGETGEIKSIIPTSNEGNIALVKFDNEEINRTSRDIGGFTFKNKELKAV' A
#
# COMPACT_ATOMS: atom_id res chain seq x y z
N MET A 1 -11.61 2.43 -0.84
CA MET A 1 -10.53 2.08 0.09
C MET A 1 -10.69 2.91 1.37
N PHE A 2 -10.55 2.31 2.55
CA PHE A 2 -10.65 2.99 3.85
C PHE A 2 -9.58 2.47 4.84
N ILE A 3 -9.24 3.26 5.88
CA ILE A 3 -8.27 2.87 6.92
C ILE A 3 -8.80 1.64 7.67
N GLY A 4 -7.95 0.63 7.88
CA GLY A 4 -8.32 -0.65 8.47
C GLY A 4 -8.70 -1.73 7.45
N GLN A 5 -8.90 -1.36 6.19
CA GLN A 5 -9.25 -2.31 5.14
C GLN A 5 -8.04 -3.20 4.78
N LYS A 6 -8.28 -4.50 4.66
CA LYS A 6 -7.33 -5.45 4.07
C LYS A 6 -7.33 -5.34 2.55
N VAL A 7 -6.14 -5.28 1.98
CA VAL A 7 -5.90 -5.09 0.56
C VAL A 7 -4.76 -5.96 0.07
N LYS A 8 -4.81 -6.28 -1.22
CA LYS A 8 -3.71 -6.87 -1.99
C LYS A 8 -3.17 -5.83 -2.95
N VAL A 9 -1.85 -5.71 -3.04
CA VAL A 9 -1.21 -4.80 -4.00
C VAL A 9 -1.10 -5.49 -5.37
N GLU A 10 -1.49 -4.79 -6.42
CA GLU A 10 -1.43 -5.23 -7.81
C GLU A 10 -0.93 -4.10 -8.71
N ASN A 11 -0.04 -4.39 -9.66
CA ASN A 11 0.44 -3.45 -10.68
C ASN A 11 1.09 -2.16 -10.13
N SER A 12 1.76 -2.23 -8.97
CA SER A 12 2.52 -1.13 -8.38
C SER A 12 3.93 -1.02 -8.99
N PRO A 13 4.52 0.20 -9.08
CA PRO A 13 5.95 0.36 -9.33
C PRO A 13 6.83 -0.25 -8.23
N TRP A 14 6.30 -0.45 -7.01
CA TRP A 14 6.98 -1.18 -5.95
C TRP A 14 6.85 -2.68 -6.21
N THR A 15 7.73 -3.23 -7.05
CA THR A 15 7.64 -4.62 -7.51
C THR A 15 7.66 -5.64 -6.38
N ASP A 16 8.41 -5.37 -5.31
CA ASP A 16 8.52 -6.25 -4.14
C ASP A 16 7.21 -6.32 -3.32
N ALA A 17 6.35 -5.30 -3.45
CA ALA A 17 5.05 -5.29 -2.79
C ALA A 17 3.96 -5.95 -3.64
N ASN A 18 4.17 -6.20 -4.93
CA ASN A 18 3.14 -6.77 -5.80
C ASN A 18 2.80 -8.20 -5.39
N GLY A 19 1.51 -8.49 -5.23
CA GLY A 19 1.02 -9.78 -4.75
C GLY A 19 0.88 -9.86 -3.23
N GLU A 20 1.51 -8.95 -2.49
CA GLU A 20 1.48 -8.93 -1.04
C GLU A 20 0.16 -8.37 -0.50
N THR A 21 -0.21 -8.84 0.68
CA THR A 21 -1.41 -8.39 1.40
C THR A 21 -1.04 -7.57 2.62
N GLY A 22 -1.92 -6.63 2.97
CA GLY A 22 -1.70 -5.75 4.10
C GLY A 22 -2.95 -4.97 4.46
N GLU A 23 -2.80 -4.07 5.42
CA GLU A 23 -3.87 -3.21 5.92
C GLU A 23 -3.56 -1.74 5.64
N ILE A 24 -4.55 -0.99 5.17
CA ILE A 24 -4.42 0.46 4.98
C ILE A 24 -4.32 1.13 6.35
N LYS A 25 -3.21 1.82 6.61
CA LYS A 25 -2.97 2.55 7.87
C LYS A 25 -3.19 4.05 7.73
N SER A 26 -3.06 4.59 6.53
CA SER A 26 -3.29 6.00 6.28
C SER A 26 -3.75 6.21 4.85
N ILE A 27 -4.54 7.26 4.65
CA ILE A 27 -4.95 7.75 3.34
C ILE A 27 -4.51 9.21 3.30
N ILE A 28 -3.64 9.54 2.36
CA ILE A 28 -3.10 10.88 2.16
C ILE A 28 -3.87 11.48 0.98
N PRO A 29 -4.69 12.52 1.22
CA PRO A 29 -5.34 13.25 0.14
C PRO A 29 -4.30 13.95 -0.73
N THR A 30 -4.48 13.87 -2.03
CA THR A 30 -3.61 14.53 -3.01
C THR A 30 -4.44 15.45 -3.90
N SER A 31 -3.80 16.46 -4.48
CA SER A 31 -4.45 17.38 -5.43
C SER A 31 -4.56 16.80 -6.85
N ASN A 32 -4.01 15.61 -7.11
CA ASN A 32 -4.03 14.91 -8.40
C ASN A 32 -5.05 13.75 -8.39
N GLU A 33 -4.97 12.82 -9.36
CA GLU A 33 -5.96 11.77 -9.68
C GLU A 33 -6.20 10.67 -8.61
N GLY A 34 -6.30 11.06 -7.33
CA GLY A 34 -6.81 10.23 -6.25
C GLY A 34 -5.85 10.09 -5.08
N ASN A 35 -6.44 9.91 -3.90
CA ASN A 35 -5.72 9.70 -2.66
C ASN A 35 -4.73 8.53 -2.77
N ILE A 36 -3.59 8.66 -2.10
CA ILE A 36 -2.62 7.58 -1.93
C ILE A 36 -2.80 6.93 -0.56
N ALA A 37 -2.55 5.63 -0.49
CA ALA A 37 -2.67 4.84 0.72
C ALA A 37 -1.30 4.36 1.19
N LEU A 38 -1.09 4.39 2.51
CA LEU A 38 0.00 3.67 3.17
C LEU A 38 -0.51 2.33 3.65
N VAL A 39 0.19 1.26 3.27
CA VAL A 39 -0.16 -0.12 3.61
C VAL A 39 0.89 -0.68 4.56
N LYS A 40 0.45 -1.25 5.69
CA LYS A 40 1.27 -2.11 6.53
C LYS A 40 1.06 -3.54 6.09
N PHE A 41 2.12 -4.20 5.62
CA PHE A 41 2.05 -5.54 5.08
C PHE A 41 1.94 -6.58 6.19
N ASP A 42 1.41 -7.76 5.86
CA ASP A 42 1.45 -8.91 6.76
C ASP A 42 2.82 -9.60 6.73
N ASN A 43 3.55 -9.46 5.61
CA ASN A 43 4.92 -9.95 5.45
C ASN A 43 5.94 -9.02 6.14
N GLU A 44 6.68 -9.56 7.11
CA GLU A 44 7.67 -8.82 7.90
C GLU A 44 8.87 -8.31 7.08
N GLU A 45 9.29 -9.05 6.05
CA GLU A 45 10.40 -8.64 5.19
C GLU A 45 10.05 -7.39 4.37
N ILE A 46 8.85 -7.37 3.80
CA ILE A 46 8.33 -6.22 3.04
C ILE A 46 8.11 -5.02 3.95
N ASN A 47 7.67 -5.23 5.20
CA ASN A 47 7.61 -4.16 6.19
C ASN A 47 8.99 -3.59 6.51
N ARG A 48 10.03 -4.42 6.60
CA ARG A 48 11.42 -3.96 6.81
C ARG A 48 11.88 -3.12 5.63
N THR A 49 11.75 -3.63 4.40
CA THR A 49 12.11 -2.90 3.17
C THR A 49 11.38 -1.57 3.08
N SER A 50 10.06 -1.57 3.29
CA SER A 50 9.23 -0.36 3.30
C SER A 50 9.77 0.67 4.30
N ARG A 51 10.13 0.26 5.52
CA ARG A 51 10.72 1.16 6.52
C ARG A 51 12.08 1.71 6.10
N ASP A 52 12.94 0.88 5.53
CA ASP A 52 14.31 1.25 5.15
C ASP A 52 14.33 2.30 4.03
N ILE A 53 13.29 2.33 3.18
CA ILE A 53 13.18 3.30 2.07
C ILE A 53 12.20 4.46 2.35
N GLY A 54 11.64 4.56 3.56
CA GLY A 54 10.73 5.65 3.95
C GLY A 54 9.23 5.42 3.68
N GLY A 55 8.85 4.21 3.28
CA GLY A 55 7.47 3.74 3.17
C GLY A 55 7.01 3.55 1.72
N PHE A 56 6.22 2.51 1.47
CA PHE A 56 5.49 2.36 0.22
C PHE A 56 4.16 3.11 0.25
N THR A 57 3.92 3.92 -0.77
CA THR A 57 2.62 4.55 -1.05
C THR A 57 2.00 3.96 -2.31
N PHE A 58 0.69 3.74 -2.27
CA PHE A 58 -0.06 3.12 -3.36
C PHE A 58 -1.22 3.99 -3.82
N LYS A 59 -1.49 4.00 -5.12
CA LYS A 59 -2.73 4.56 -5.67
C LYS A 59 -3.87 3.57 -5.47
N ASN A 60 -5.11 4.06 -5.38
CA ASN A 60 -6.28 3.19 -5.24
C ASN A 60 -6.39 2.11 -6.34
N LYS A 61 -5.97 2.42 -7.58
CA LYS A 61 -5.97 1.45 -8.70
C LYS A 61 -4.96 0.30 -8.56
N GLU A 62 -3.98 0.46 -7.67
CA GLU A 62 -2.94 -0.52 -7.38
C GLU A 62 -3.34 -1.42 -6.20
N LEU A 63 -4.53 -1.22 -5.65
CA LEU A 63 -5.02 -1.93 -4.47
C LEU A 63 -6.33 -2.63 -4.79
N LYS A 64 -6.41 -3.90 -4.40
CA LYS A 64 -7.61 -4.72 -4.49
C LYS A 64 -8.08 -5.11 -3.10
N ALA A 65 -9.36 -4.90 -2.81
CA ALA A 65 -9.94 -5.35 -1.55
C ALA A 65 -9.85 -6.88 -1.42
N VAL A 66 -9.52 -7.35 -0.22
CA VAL A 66 -9.50 -8.78 0.16
C VAL A 66 -10.73 -9.10 1.00
#